data_AF-A0AA35KUK7-F1
#
_entry.id   AF-A0AA35KUK7-F1
#
_cell.length_a   1.000
_cell.length_b   1.000
_cell.length_c   1.000
_cell.angle_alpha   90.00
_cell.angle_beta   90.00
_cell.angle_gamma   90.00
#
_symmetry.space_group_name_H-M   'P 1'
#
loop_
_entity.id
_entity.type
_entity.pdbx_description
1 polymer ?
#
loop_
_entity_poly.entity_id
_entity_poly.type
_entity_poly.pdbx_seq_one_letter_code
_entity_poly.pdbx_strand_id
1 'polypeptide(L)' 'SHLEELPTLLHCAAKFGLKKLTGFLLQCPDAIRACGIANKYRENPACIAEKYGYKEIQKIITELS' A
#
# COMPACT_ATOMS: atom_id res chain seq x y z
N SER A 1 -14.17 9.49 -5.97
CA SER A 1 -14.45 9.32 -4.52
C SER A 1 -13.16 8.90 -3.80
N HIS A 2 -13.11 8.93 -2.45
CA HIS A 2 -11.93 8.47 -1.69
C HIS A 2 -11.57 6.99 -1.96
N LEU A 3 -12.59 6.17 -2.26
CA LEU A 3 -12.43 4.76 -2.61
C LEU A 3 -11.67 4.55 -3.93
N GLU A 4 -11.69 5.51 -4.85
CA GLU A 4 -10.93 5.41 -6.11
C GLU A 4 -9.45 5.79 -5.94
N GLU A 5 -9.14 6.65 -4.96
CA GLU A 5 -7.77 7.04 -4.63
C GLU A 5 -7.10 6.01 -3.72
N LEU A 6 -7.88 5.46 -2.78
CA LEU A 6 -7.44 4.47 -1.79
C LEU A 6 -8.35 3.23 -1.85
N PRO A 7 -8.27 2.43 -2.93
CA PRO A 7 -9.14 1.26 -3.13
C PRO A 7 -8.91 0.13 -2.14
N THR A 8 -7.86 0.18 -1.32
CA THR A 8 -7.56 -0.83 -0.31
C THR A 8 -7.07 -0.17 0.98
N LEU A 9 -7.17 -0.89 2.10
CA LEU A 9 -6.55 -0.47 3.37
C LEU A 9 -5.03 -0.36 3.26
N LEU A 10 -4.40 -1.11 2.35
CA LEU A 10 -2.97 -1.04 2.12
C LEU A 10 -2.56 0.29 1.46
N HIS A 11 -3.40 0.83 0.56
CA HIS A 11 -3.22 2.20 0.04
C HIS A 11 -3.34 3.24 1.17
N CYS A 12 -4.31 3.08 2.07
CA CYS A 12 -4.44 3.95 3.25
C CYS A 12 -3.19 3.89 4.13
N ALA A 13 -2.74 2.68 4.48
CA ALA A 13 -1.57 2.48 5.33
C ALA A 13 -0.30 3.09 4.71
N ALA A 14 -0.12 2.93 3.39
CA ALA A 14 0.96 3.53 2.63
C ALA A 14 0.90 5.07 2.59
N LYS A 15 -0.28 5.65 2.36
CA LYS A 15 -0.46 7.11 2.27
C LYS A 15 -0.19 7.82 3.61
N PHE A 16 -0.54 7.18 4.72
CA PHE A 16 -0.46 7.79 6.05
C PHE A 16 0.72 7.30 6.91
N GLY A 17 1.65 6.51 6.34
CA GLY A 17 2.85 6.09 7.06
C GLY A 17 2.62 5.06 8.17
N LEU A 18 1.56 4.25 8.08
CA LEU A 18 1.13 3.35 9.14
C LEU A 18 1.86 1.99 9.11
N LYS A 19 3.17 1.99 9.36
CA LYS A 19 4.05 0.80 9.23
C LYS A 19 3.52 -0.46 9.93
N LYS A 20 3.04 -0.36 11.18
CA LYS A 20 2.51 -1.51 11.92
C LYS A 20 1.26 -2.10 11.25
N LEU A 21 0.38 -1.23 10.74
CA LEU A 21 -0.81 -1.65 10.01
C LEU A 21 -0.43 -2.28 8.68
N THR A 22 0.53 -1.72 7.94
CA THR A 22 1.09 -2.35 6.73
C THR A 22 1.55 -3.77 7.03
N GLY A 23 2.40 -3.96 8.04
CA GLY A 23 2.88 -5.29 8.41
C GLY A 23 1.79 -6.28 8.81
N PHE A 24 0.70 -5.80 9.42
CA PHE A 24 -0.47 -6.63 9.73
C PHE A 24 -1.25 -7.01 8.45
N LEU A 25 -1.53 -6.05 7.57
CA LEU A 25 -2.25 -6.28 6.31
C LEU A 25 -1.51 -7.22 5.37
N LEU A 26 -0.17 -7.21 5.40
CA LEU A 26 0.68 -8.08 4.60
C LEU A 26 0.67 -9.55 5.04
N GLN A 27 0.10 -9.87 6.21
CA GLN A 27 -0.10 -11.24 6.67
C GLN A 27 -1.45 -11.82 6.20
N CYS A 28 -2.31 -11.02 5.57
CA CYS A 28 -3.60 -11.50 5.06
C CYS A 28 -3.40 -12.38 3.81
N PRO A 29 -4.25 -13.40 3.59
CA PRO A 29 -4.13 -14.30 2.43
C PRO A 29 -4.14 -13.58 1.06
N ASP A 30 -4.83 -12.45 0.97
CA ASP A 30 -4.95 -11.65 -0.26
C ASP A 30 -3.94 -10.48 -0.35
N ALA A 31 -2.92 -10.45 0.52
CA ALA A 31 -1.93 -9.37 0.59
C ALA A 31 -1.20 -9.16 -0.74
N ILE A 32 -0.76 -10.24 -1.39
CA ILE A 32 -0.06 -10.19 -2.69
C ILE A 32 -0.95 -9.50 -3.75
N ARG A 33 -2.24 -9.87 -3.81
CA ARG A 33 -3.20 -9.23 -4.71
C ARG A 33 -3.35 -7.75 -4.36
N ALA A 34 -3.49 -7.42 -3.08
CA ALA A 34 -3.66 -6.03 -2.63
C ALA A 34 -2.44 -5.14 -2.91
N CYS A 35 -1.22 -5.69 -2.87
CA CYS A 35 0.02 -4.98 -3.26
C CYS A 35 0.03 -4.60 -4.76
N GLY A 36 -0.62 -5.40 -5.62
CA GLY A 36 -0.69 -5.16 -7.05
C GLY A 36 -1.85 -4.29 -7.53
N ILE A 37 -2.85 -4.02 -6.69
CA ILE A 37 -3.99 -3.17 -7.07
C ILE A 37 -3.50 -1.74 -7.28
N ALA A 38 -3.85 -1.14 -8.42
CA ALA A 38 -3.60 0.25 -8.71
C ALA A 38 -4.85 1.11 -8.49
N ASN A 39 -4.66 2.33 -7.97
CA ASN A 39 -5.73 3.32 -7.84
C ASN A 39 -6.03 4.02 -9.18
N LYS A 40 -6.94 5.02 -9.18
CA LYS A 40 -7.28 5.82 -10.37
C LYS A 40 -6.10 6.57 -11.01
N TYR A 41 -5.00 6.73 -10.29
CA TYR A 41 -3.75 7.36 -10.76
C TYR A 41 -2.72 6.34 -11.25
N ARG A 42 -3.09 5.06 -11.32
CA ARG A 42 -2.19 3.92 -11.62
C ARG A 42 -1.10 3.72 -10.57
N GLU A 43 -1.31 4.21 -9.35
CA GLU A 43 -0.40 4.04 -8.23
C GLU A 43 -0.84 2.84 -7.40
N ASN A 44 0.08 1.90 -7.15
CA ASN A 44 -0.13 0.83 -6.18
C ASN A 44 0.31 1.31 -4.76
N PRO A 45 0.11 0.51 -3.69
CA PRO A 45 0.53 0.91 -2.35
C PRO A 45 2.02 1.25 -2.21
N ALA A 46 2.91 0.58 -2.95
CA ALA A 46 4.35 0.87 -2.92
C ALA A 46 4.66 2.23 -3.54
N CYS A 47 4.06 2.55 -4.71
CA CYS A 47 4.17 3.86 -5.35
C CYS A 47 3.69 4.99 -4.42
N ILE A 48 2.58 4.77 -3.70
CA ILE A 48 2.07 5.74 -2.72
C ILE A 48 3.07 5.91 -1.58
N ALA A 49 3.57 4.82 -0.99
CA ALA A 49 4.53 4.91 0.10
C ALA A 49 5.80 5.68 -0.32
N GLU A 50 6.29 5.48 -1.55
CA GLU A 50 7.40 6.24 -2.13
C GLU A 50 7.08 7.72 -2.26
N LYS A 51 5.94 8.06 -2.88
CA LYS A 51 5.49 9.44 -3.12
C LYS A 51 5.38 10.27 -1.84
N TYR A 52 5.01 9.64 -0.72
CA TYR A 52 4.91 10.30 0.59
C TYR A 52 6.19 10.18 1.45
N GLY A 53 7.26 9.57 0.92
CA GLY A 53 8.57 9.50 1.57
C GLY A 53 8.74 8.35 2.58
N TYR A 54 7.80 7.41 2.66
CA TYR A 54 7.85 6.27 3.56
C TYR A 54 8.64 5.09 2.98
N LYS A 55 9.95 5.30 2.80
CA LYS A 55 10.87 4.33 2.16
C LYS A 55 10.82 2.92 2.76
N GLU A 56 10.69 2.82 4.08
CA GLU A 56 10.63 1.50 4.73
C GLU A 56 9.33 0.77 4.43
N ILE A 57 8.20 1.49 4.36
CA ILE A 57 6.91 0.92 3.99
C ILE A 57 6.93 0.49 2.53
N GLN A 58 7.49 1.31 1.65
CA GLN A 58 7.69 0.97 0.24
C GLN A 58 8.49 -0.32 0.11
N LYS A 59 9.63 -0.42 0.81
CA LYS A 59 10.49 -1.62 0.78
C LYS A 59 9.72 -2.87 1.20
N ILE A 60 9.03 -2.82 2.33
CA ILE A 60 8.28 -3.98 2.87
C ILE A 60 7.15 -4.41 1.90
N ILE A 61 6.47 -3.47 1.24
CA ILE A 61 5.42 -3.79 0.26
C ILE A 61 6.04 -4.42 -0.99
N THR A 62 7.13 -3.85 -1.51
CA THR A 62 7.83 -4.34 -2.72
C THR A 62 8.44 -5.73 -2.53
N GLU A 63 8.90 -6.07 -1.32
CA GLU A 63 9.45 -7.40 -1.02
C GLU A 63 8.41 -8.52 -1.03
N LEU A 64 7.11 -8.19 -0.91
CA LEU A 64 6.01 -9.16 -0.91
C LEU A 64 5.29 -9.26 -2.27
N SER A 65 5.35 -8.21 -3.09
CA SER A 65 4.64 -8.08 -4.37
C SER A 65 5.30 -8.84 -5.51
#